data_AF-A0A5C4L691-F1
#
_entry.id   AF-A0A5C4L691-F1
#
_cell.length_a   1.000
_cell.length_b   1.000
_cell.length_c   1.000
_cell.angle_alpha   90.00
_cell.angle_beta   90.00
_cell.angle_gamma   90.00
#
_symmetry.space_group_name_H-M   'P 1'
#
loop_
_entity.id
_entity.type
_entity.pdbx_description
1 polymer ?
#
loop_
_entity_poly.entity_id
_entity_poly.type
_entity_poly.pdbx_seq_one_letter_code
_entity_poly.pdbx_strand_id
1 'polypeptide(L)'
;MNKRFEMLDLMRTIANGLIGVEVMADYMAEVSAELDAAGDKDAANVLRMLARNHRVRFLELQGQLAAASVDYASLRQGVDGEA
;
A
#
# COMPACT_ATOMS: atom_id res chain seq x y z
N MET A 1 -5.76 -11.84 -24.36
CA MET A 1 -5.71 -11.62 -22.89
C MET A 1 -6.61 -10.44 -22.57
N ASN A 2 -7.47 -10.54 -21.55
CA ASN A 2 -8.49 -9.52 -21.27
C ASN A 2 -7.88 -8.40 -20.40
N LYS A 3 -7.50 -7.29 -21.05
CA LYS A 3 -6.86 -6.13 -20.41
C LYS A 3 -7.62 -5.61 -19.17
N ARG A 4 -8.96 -5.74 -19.15
CA ARG A 4 -9.78 -5.34 -18.00
C ARG A 4 -9.58 -6.27 -16.81
N PHE A 5 -9.46 -7.57 -17.07
CA PHE A 5 -9.21 -8.56 -16.03
C PHE A 5 -7.82 -8.38 -15.41
N GLU A 6 -6.80 -8.14 -16.24
CA GLU A 6 -5.42 -7.87 -15.78
C GLU A 6 -5.36 -6.62 -14.90
N MET A 7 -6.06 -5.55 -15.29
CA MET A 7 -6.08 -4.31 -14.51
C MET A 7 -6.82 -4.49 -13.16
N LEU A 8 -7.92 -5.24 -13.14
CA LEU A 8 -8.60 -5.59 -11.89
C LEU A 8 -7.71 -6.42 -10.96
N ASP A 9 -6.95 -7.36 -11.51
CA ASP A 9 -6.02 -8.18 -10.73
C ASP A 9 -4.87 -7.34 -10.16
N LEU A 10 -4.33 -6.41 -10.96
CA LEU A 10 -3.34 -5.43 -10.49
C LEU A 10 -3.89 -4.56 -9.37
N MET A 11 -5.08 -3.97 -9.56
CA MET A 11 -5.74 -3.15 -8.54
C MET A 11 -5.97 -3.92 -7.24
N ARG A 12 -6.43 -5.17 -7.34
CA ARG A 12 -6.60 -6.08 -6.19
C ARG A 12 -5.26 -6.35 -5.49
N THR A 13 -4.21 -6.59 -6.26
CA THR A 13 -2.86 -6.83 -5.72
C THR A 13 -2.35 -5.62 -4.96
N ILE A 14 -2.51 -4.41 -5.50
CA ILE A 14 -2.12 -3.16 -4.83
C ILE A 14 -2.96 -2.95 -3.57
N ALA A 15 -4.27 -3.17 -3.63
CA ALA A 15 -5.17 -3.03 -2.48
C ALA A 15 -4.81 -3.99 -1.33
N ASN A 16 -4.47 -5.24 -1.64
CA ASN A 16 -3.97 -6.18 -0.64
C ASN A 16 -2.60 -5.75 -0.08
N GLY A 17 -1.74 -5.21 -0.94
CA GLY A 17 -0.44 -4.65 -0.55
C GLY A 17 -0.57 -3.49 0.44
N LEU A 18 -1.56 -2.61 0.27
CA LEU A 18 -1.86 -1.51 1.20
C LEU A 18 -2.12 -2.02 2.62
N ILE A 19 -2.98 -3.03 2.75
CA ILE A 19 -3.29 -3.65 4.05
C ILE A 19 -2.00 -4.21 4.67
N GLY A 20 -1.20 -4.95 3.88
CA GLY A 20 0.03 -5.55 4.37
C GLY A 20 1.04 -4.51 4.89
N VAL A 21 1.26 -3.41 4.16
CA VAL A 21 2.23 -2.39 4.60
C VAL A 21 1.72 -1.58 5.79
N GLU A 22 0.42 -1.36 5.92
CA GLU A 22 -0.18 -0.67 7.07
C GLU A 22 -0.04 -1.52 8.35
N VAL A 23 -0.39 -2.81 8.28
CA VAL A 23 -0.21 -3.75 9.41
C VAL A 23 1.25 -3.82 9.86
N MET A 24 2.20 -3.87 8.92
CA MET A 24 3.62 -3.86 9.27
C MET A 24 4.05 -2.55 9.92
N ALA A 25 3.52 -1.41 9.45
CA ALA A 25 3.83 -0.11 10.03
C ALA A 25 3.33 0.03 11.47
N ASP A 26 2.17 -0.55 11.78
CA ASP A 26 1.58 -0.54 13.12
C ASP A 26 2.34 -1.48 14.05
N TYR A 27 2.60 -2.72 13.61
CA TYR A 27 3.38 -3.69 14.38
C TYR A 27 4.78 -3.16 14.74
N MET A 28 5.48 -2.56 13.78
CA MET A 28 6.80 -1.96 14.06
C MET A 28 6.73 -0.79 15.03
N ALA A 29 5.65 0.01 14.99
CA ALA A 29 5.46 1.12 15.93
C ALA A 29 5.18 0.61 17.35
N GLU A 30 4.39 -0.45 17.49
CA GLU A 30 4.11 -1.12 18.75
C GLU A 30 5.39 -1.70 19.38
N VAL A 31 6.13 -2.52 18.63
CA VAL A 31 7.39 -3.11 19.12
C VAL A 31 8.44 -2.03 19.42
N SER A 32 8.46 -0.94 18.65
CA SER A 32 9.31 0.23 18.96
C SER A 32 8.99 0.83 20.32
N ALA A 33 7.71 0.93 20.69
CA ALA A 33 7.29 1.46 21.99
C ALA A 33 7.69 0.54 23.14
N GLU A 34 7.57 -0.78 22.96
CA GLU A 34 8.00 -1.77 23.94
C GLU A 34 9.51 -1.72 24.19
N LEU A 35 10.31 -1.64 23.12
CA LEU A 35 11.77 -1.54 23.22
C LEU A 35 12.22 -0.23 23.88
N ASP A 36 11.54 0.88 23.58
CA ASP A 36 11.83 2.17 24.22
C ASP A 36 11.55 2.10 25.73
N ALA A 37 10.44 1.47 26.13
CA ALA A 37 10.09 1.25 27.54
C ALA A 37 11.07 0.29 28.24
N ALA A 38 11.65 -0.67 27.53
CA ALA A 38 12.69 -1.57 28.03
C ALA A 38 14.09 -0.91 28.08
N GLY A 39 14.24 0.31 27.55
CA GLY A 39 15.49 1.06 27.53
C GLY A 39 16.39 0.79 26.31
N ASP A 40 15.95 -0.05 25.36
CA ASP A 40 16.66 -0.31 24.10
C ASP A 40 16.29 0.75 23.05
N LYS A 41 16.87 1.94 23.22
CA LYS A 41 16.56 3.11 22.39
C LYS A 41 17.04 2.95 20.94
N ASP A 42 18.13 2.23 20.72
CA ASP A 42 18.70 2.07 19.38
C ASP A 42 17.82 1.16 18.53
N ALA A 43 17.40 0.00 19.07
CA ALA A 43 16.47 -0.88 18.38
C ALA A 43 15.10 -0.22 18.19
N ALA A 44 14.62 0.51 19.21
CA ALA A 44 13.38 1.26 19.11
C ALA A 44 13.43 2.30 17.98
N ASN A 45 14.53 3.04 17.83
CA ASN A 45 14.72 4.02 16.77
C ASN A 45 14.68 3.40 15.37
N VAL A 46 15.34 2.25 15.19
CA VAL A 46 15.33 1.52 13.91
C VAL A 46 13.90 1.12 13.53
N LEU A 47 13.13 0.55 14.47
CA LEU A 47 11.73 0.18 14.19
C LEU A 47 10.85 1.40 13.92
N ARG A 48 11.05 2.51 14.62
CA ARG A 48 10.37 3.78 14.37
C ARG A 48 10.66 4.32 12.96
N MET A 49 11.86 4.11 12.45
CA MET A 49 12.22 4.47 11.07
C MET A 49 11.53 3.53 10.08
N LEU A 50 11.57 2.22 10.30
CA LEU A 50 10.92 1.25 9.42
C LEU A 50 9.40 1.44 9.36
N ALA A 51 8.75 1.71 10.50
CA ALA A 51 7.33 2.04 10.58
C ALA A 51 6.97 3.29 9.74
N ARG A 52 7.86 4.29 9.68
CA ARG A 52 7.69 5.47 8.80
C ARG A 52 7.87 5.11 7.33
N ASN A 53 8.87 4.29 6.99
CA ASN A 53 9.08 3.86 5.62
C ASN A 53 7.88 3.06 5.07
N HIS A 54 7.28 2.20 5.89
CA HIS A 54 6.05 1.50 5.51
C HIS A 54 4.86 2.45 5.29
N ARG A 55 4.71 3.51 6.10
CA ARG A 55 3.69 4.55 5.88
C ARG A 55 3.93 5.36 4.60
N VAL A 56 5.18 5.67 4.28
CA VAL A 56 5.52 6.29 2.97
C VAL A 56 5.13 5.34 1.84
N ARG A 57 5.48 4.05 1.95
CA ARG A 57 5.13 3.04 0.94
C ARG A 57 3.62 2.87 0.78
N PHE A 58 2.86 2.97 1.87
CA PHE A 58 1.40 2.98 1.83
C PHE A 58 0.87 4.13 0.98
N LEU A 59 1.36 5.35 1.18
CA LEU A 59 0.97 6.51 0.37
C LEU A 59 1.33 6.35 -1.11
N GLU A 60 2.50 5.78 -1.41
CA GLU A 60 2.90 5.46 -2.80
C GLU A 60 1.92 4.48 -3.45
N LEU A 61 1.57 3.40 -2.75
CA LEU A 61 0.62 2.39 -3.24
C LEU A 61 -0.78 2.96 -3.41
N GLN A 62 -1.22 3.89 -2.55
CA GLN A 62 -2.50 4.59 -2.73
C GLN A 62 -2.51 5.39 -4.03
N GLY A 63 -1.42 6.12 -4.32
CA GLY A 63 -1.27 6.86 -5.57
C GLY A 63 -1.30 5.94 -6.79
N GLN A 64 -0.62 4.79 -6.72
CA GLN A 64 -0.63 3.79 -7.78
C GLN A 64 -2.03 3.18 -8.00
N LEU A 65 -2.76 2.89 -6.92
CA LEU A 65 -4.12 2.38 -7.02
C LEU A 65 -5.08 3.40 -7.64
N ALA A 66 -4.94 4.68 -7.27
CA ALA A 66 -5.73 5.76 -7.84
C ALA A 66 -5.47 5.90 -9.34
N ALA A 67 -4.20 5.85 -9.78
CA ALA A 67 -3.84 5.87 -11.19
C ALA A 67 -4.42 4.67 -11.95
N ALA A 68 -4.25 3.45 -11.43
CA ALA A 68 -4.81 2.23 -12.03
C ALA A 68 -6.34 2.27 -12.14
N SER A 69 -7.02 2.89 -11.18
CA SER A 69 -8.48 3.07 -11.20
C SER A 69 -8.94 4.00 -12.33
N VAL A 70 -8.18 5.08 -12.61
CA VAL A 70 -8.44 6.00 -13.73
C VAL A 70 -8.22 5.29 -15.07
N ASP A 71 -7.15 4.53 -15.19
CA ASP A 71 -6.86 3.74 -16.41
C ASP A 71 -7.95 2.68 -16.66
N TYR A 72 -8.41 2.00 -15.61
CA TYR A 72 -9.51 1.04 -15.70
C TYR A 72 -10.82 1.70 -16.15
N ALA A 73 -11.15 2.88 -15.62
CA ALA A 73 -12.33 3.63 -16.02
C ALA A 73 -12.30 4.01 -17.51
N SER A 74 -11.12 4.38 -18.03
CA SER A 74 -10.91 4.71 -19.44
C SER A 74 -11.11 3.48 -20.34
N LEU A 75 -10.63 2.31 -19.90
CA LEU A 75 -10.86 1.03 -20.59
C LEU A 75 -12.34 0.60 -20.58
N ARG A 76 -13.13 1.03 -19.59
CA ARG A 76 -14.57 0.80 -19.54
C ARG A 76 -15.31 1.69 -20.55
N GLN A 77 -14.99 2.98 -20.61
CA GLN A 77 -15.66 3.93 -21.50
C GLN A 77 -15.40 3.67 -22.98
N GLY A 78 -14.20 3.19 -23.35
CA GLY A 78 -13.88 2.83 -24.75
C GLY A 78 -14.68 1.66 -25.31
N VAL A 79 -15.34 0.85 -24.46
CA VAL A 79 -16.20 -0.26 -24.88
C VAL A 79 -17.66 0.19 -25.02
N ASP A 80 -18.07 1.21 -24.27
CA ASP A 80 -19.45 1.73 -24.28
C ASP A 80 -19.69 2.80 -25.38
N GLY A 81 -18.63 3.20 -26.11
CA GLY A 81 -18.68 4.24 -27.17
C GLY A 81 -18.78 3.73 -28.62
N GLU A 82 -18.84 2.41 -28.84
CA GLU A 82 -18.94 1.78 -30.18
C GLU A 82 -20.28 1.07 -30.43
N ALA A 83 -21.36 1.44 -29.71
CA ALA A 83 -22.70 0.85 -29.86
C ALA A 83 -23.68 1.77 -30.61
#